data_AF-A0A2D5AQ06-F1
#
_entry.id   AF-A0A2D5AQ06-F1
#
_cell.length_a   1.000
_cell.length_b   1.000
_cell.length_c   1.000
_cell.angle_alpha   90.00
_cell.angle_beta   90.00
_cell.angle_gamma   90.00
#
_symmetry.space_group_name_H-M   'P 1'
#
loop_
_entity.id
_entity.type
_entity.pdbx_description
1 polymer ?
#
loop_
_entity_poly.entity_id
_entity_poly.type
_entity_poly.pdbx_seq_one_letter_code
_entity_poly.pdbx_strand_id
1 'polypeptide(L)'
;MKFIFSIISLFFAAEATGQSHKPAISTVAGGGVAGYSGDGGPALAARLDNPFGVVVAPDGDIVFCDTNNHVIRSISRKDGKIRTLVGTGKAGYSGDGGDPLEAQLNEPYEIRYHPSGDLYWVERLSHTVRKLDARANTIETVAGNGEQGFSGDRGAGVEATLNQPHSIVISRDGSFLLICDIRNQRIRKLDLGRGVIDTWCGDGSKKETPAIANISSDTPLKGPRALCRGAGNTFYLALREGNQVFRIDQDVGKLYHLAGSGVKGFHAQARPALESELSGPKGIDCSPDFSRIYLADTESHTVRAIDLRQTPPIVSLIAGTGKKGDGPDTLDPLGCAMARLHGVGVDPVNGDLYIGDSETHKVRKVTQYFEGKAEATKTLGDFKTFVFEVNGRKCRVALPDEAAPGRPWIWRCRFWGAFPSVDLGLLKRGWHVAFIDVSNEFGGPKAMEAFDAFYPMVRERFSLAEKPVMEGFSRGGLPAALWSINNPEKVLGIYLDAAVMDIYSWPRGRSDQNWQRCLKAWGLSEGNSDSWEGPLDQLQILIDRKIPVMIVAGGDDKVVPYVENTGKLESFFLENGGNLTAVVKAGAGHHPHSLHDPSTVVEWAETLLRP
;
A
#
# COMPACT_ATOMS: atom_id res chain seq x y z
N MET A 1 51.05 -6.96 -55.88
CA MET A 1 52.07 -6.25 -55.08
C MET A 1 51.38 -5.11 -54.34
N LYS A 2 51.65 -4.98 -53.03
CA LYS A 2 51.17 -4.01 -52.02
C LYS A 2 49.97 -4.43 -51.15
N PHE A 3 50.34 -4.76 -49.91
CA PHE A 3 49.59 -4.79 -48.65
C PHE A 3 48.88 -3.46 -48.35
N ILE A 4 47.84 -3.48 -47.49
CA ILE A 4 47.70 -2.62 -46.27
C ILE A 4 46.53 -3.09 -45.37
N PHE A 5 46.91 -3.54 -44.17
CA PHE A 5 46.37 -3.39 -42.80
C PHE A 5 44.88 -3.31 -42.43
N SER A 6 44.57 -4.22 -41.50
CA SER A 6 43.58 -4.27 -40.42
C SER A 6 43.28 -2.95 -39.68
N ILE A 7 42.01 -2.69 -39.37
CA ILE A 7 41.56 -2.15 -38.07
C ILE A 7 40.23 -2.82 -37.70
N ILE A 8 40.31 -3.82 -36.82
CA ILE A 8 39.18 -4.29 -36.01
C ILE A 8 38.84 -3.15 -35.04
N SER A 9 37.66 -2.54 -35.22
CA SER A 9 37.15 -1.59 -34.22
C SER A 9 36.61 -2.38 -33.04
N LEU A 10 37.39 -2.39 -31.95
CA LEU A 10 36.92 -2.76 -30.62
C LEU A 10 35.71 -1.88 -30.26
N PHE A 11 34.51 -2.46 -30.25
CA PHE A 11 33.47 -1.96 -29.36
C PHE A 11 33.80 -2.48 -27.96
N PHE A 12 34.34 -1.60 -27.12
CA PHE A 12 34.20 -1.76 -25.68
C PHE A 12 32.71 -1.66 -25.35
N ALA A 13 32.03 -2.81 -25.32
CA ALA A 13 30.86 -2.93 -24.47
C ALA A 13 31.39 -2.75 -23.04
N ALA A 14 31.17 -1.57 -22.47
CA ALA A 14 31.22 -1.43 -21.04
C ALA A 14 30.15 -2.40 -20.51
N GLU A 15 30.59 -3.56 -20.02
CA GLU A 15 29.82 -4.37 -19.10
C GLU A 15 29.48 -3.44 -17.95
N ALA A 16 28.29 -2.85 -18.00
CA ALA A 16 27.65 -2.28 -16.83
C ALA A 16 27.66 -3.42 -15.81
N THR A 17 28.53 -3.28 -14.81
CA THR A 17 28.64 -4.21 -13.70
C THR A 17 27.26 -4.32 -13.08
N GLY A 18 26.52 -5.35 -13.48
CA GLY A 18 25.29 -5.78 -12.86
C GLY A 18 25.66 -6.29 -11.48
N GLN A 19 25.87 -5.37 -10.53
CA GLN A 19 25.80 -5.71 -9.13
C GLN A 19 24.36 -6.12 -8.87
N SER A 20 24.12 -7.43 -8.90
CA SER A 20 22.95 -8.01 -8.26
C SER A 20 23.00 -7.53 -6.80
N HIS A 21 22.10 -6.60 -6.46
CA HIS A 21 21.92 -6.18 -5.07
C HIS A 21 21.42 -7.39 -4.31
N LYS A 22 22.34 -8.15 -3.71
CA LYS A 22 22.04 -9.24 -2.79
C LYS A 22 21.28 -8.64 -1.58
N PRO A 23 20.28 -9.36 -1.05
CA PRO A 23 19.61 -8.93 0.16
C PRO A 23 20.66 -8.82 1.29
N ALA A 24 20.52 -7.82 2.16
CA ALA A 24 21.42 -7.54 3.28
C ALA A 24 20.59 -7.29 4.53
N ILE A 25 21.12 -7.63 5.71
CA ILE A 25 20.49 -7.36 6.99
C ILE A 25 21.30 -6.33 7.78
N SER A 26 20.60 -5.36 8.35
CA SER A 26 21.19 -4.27 9.14
C SER A 26 20.31 -3.91 10.33
N THR A 27 20.90 -3.36 11.38
CA THR A 27 20.17 -2.82 12.52
C THR A 27 19.73 -1.40 12.19
N VAL A 28 18.48 -1.04 12.50
CA VAL A 28 17.94 0.33 12.30
C VAL A 28 17.58 1.02 13.61
N ALA A 29 17.37 0.26 14.70
CA ALA A 29 17.28 0.79 16.05
C ALA A 29 17.68 -0.25 17.10
N GLY A 30 18.10 0.24 18.26
CA GLY A 30 18.48 -0.58 19.41
C GLY A 30 19.96 -0.95 19.44
N GLY A 31 20.60 -0.69 20.57
CA GLY A 31 22.01 -1.00 20.80
C GLY A 31 22.30 -2.41 21.32
N GLY A 32 21.29 -3.29 21.41
CA GLY A 32 21.46 -4.65 21.96
C GLY A 32 21.25 -4.76 23.48
N VAL A 33 20.89 -3.66 24.16
CA VAL A 33 20.71 -3.60 25.61
C VAL A 33 19.28 -3.21 25.93
N ALA A 34 18.62 -4.01 26.77
CA ALA A 34 17.27 -3.77 27.27
C ALA A 34 17.13 -2.41 27.99
N GLY A 35 15.97 -1.76 27.82
CA GLY A 35 15.55 -0.59 28.59
C GLY A 35 14.96 0.51 27.71
N TYR A 36 14.59 1.65 28.29
CA TYR A 36 13.93 2.77 27.62
C TYR A 36 14.80 4.04 27.64
N SER A 37 15.33 4.46 26.48
CA SER A 37 16.09 5.72 26.35
C SER A 37 16.25 6.17 24.89
N GLY A 38 16.82 7.36 24.68
CA GLY A 38 17.33 7.82 23.38
C GLY A 38 16.40 8.70 22.56
N ASP A 39 15.23 9.07 23.07
CA ASP A 39 14.31 9.97 22.37
C ASP A 39 14.99 11.29 21.97
N GLY A 40 14.72 11.74 20.73
CA GLY A 40 15.36 12.90 20.10
C GLY A 40 16.77 12.64 19.57
N GLY A 41 17.37 11.47 19.88
CA GLY A 41 18.71 11.07 19.45
C GLY A 41 18.71 9.99 18.35
N PRO A 42 19.89 9.53 17.91
CA PRO A 42 20.03 8.48 16.91
C PRO A 42 19.41 7.15 17.35
N ALA A 43 18.58 6.55 16.50
CA ALA A 43 17.85 5.31 16.83
C ALA A 43 18.77 4.11 17.17
N LEU A 44 19.97 4.06 16.57
CA LEU A 44 20.97 3.02 16.85
C LEU A 44 21.58 3.09 18.26
N ALA A 45 21.52 4.27 18.91
CA ALA A 45 22.00 4.46 20.26
C ALA A 45 20.91 4.27 21.33
N ALA A 46 19.66 4.09 20.91
CA ALA A 46 18.54 3.90 21.81
C ALA A 46 18.61 2.53 22.50
N ARG A 47 18.06 2.46 23.71
CA ARG A 47 17.69 1.19 24.34
C ARG A 47 16.23 0.91 24.01
N LEU A 48 15.97 -0.34 23.66
CA LEU A 48 14.64 -0.91 23.40
C LEU A 48 14.47 -2.11 24.33
N ASP A 49 13.24 -2.56 24.57
CA ASP A 49 12.99 -3.81 25.27
C ASP A 49 11.87 -4.60 24.59
N ASN A 50 12.26 -5.72 23.96
CA ASN A 50 11.36 -6.61 23.22
C ASN A 50 10.52 -5.86 22.16
N PRO A 51 11.16 -5.26 21.13
CA PRO A 51 10.41 -4.68 20.02
C PRO A 51 9.60 -5.77 19.30
N PHE A 52 8.27 -5.59 19.23
CA PHE A 52 7.33 -6.54 18.61
C PHE A 52 6.81 -6.00 17.28
N GLY A 53 5.51 -5.74 17.12
CA GLY A 53 4.92 -5.28 15.87
C GLY A 53 5.67 -4.09 15.30
N VAL A 54 6.02 -4.16 14.00
CA VAL A 54 6.73 -3.11 13.27
C VAL A 54 5.95 -2.85 11.99
N VAL A 55 5.73 -1.59 11.64
CA VAL A 55 5.09 -1.16 10.39
C VAL A 55 5.81 0.05 9.82
N VAL A 56 5.62 0.29 8.53
CA VAL A 56 6.01 1.55 7.89
C VAL A 56 4.80 2.48 7.91
N ALA A 57 4.96 3.64 8.51
CA ALA A 57 3.94 4.66 8.57
C ALA A 57 3.68 5.28 7.18
N PRO A 58 2.53 5.94 6.96
CA PRO A 58 2.20 6.53 5.67
C PRO A 58 3.19 7.61 5.18
N ASP A 59 3.91 8.26 6.09
CA ASP A 59 5.01 9.21 5.81
C ASP A 59 6.36 8.51 5.53
N GLY A 60 6.41 7.19 5.70
CA GLY A 60 7.59 6.35 5.51
C GLY A 60 8.39 6.08 6.79
N ASP A 61 8.06 6.68 7.92
CA ASP A 61 8.75 6.42 9.18
C ASP A 61 8.55 4.96 9.63
N ILE A 62 9.50 4.43 10.42
CA ILE A 62 9.39 3.07 10.98
C ILE A 62 8.76 3.18 12.34
N VAL A 63 7.57 2.60 12.52
CA VAL A 63 6.86 2.60 13.80
C VAL A 63 6.82 1.21 14.36
N PHE A 64 7.04 1.08 15.66
CA PHE A 64 7.06 -0.23 16.32
C PHE A 64 6.60 -0.16 17.78
N CYS A 65 6.10 -1.28 18.27
CA CYS A 65 5.81 -1.49 19.68
C CYS A 65 7.11 -1.81 20.42
N ASP A 66 7.52 -0.96 21.35
CA ASP A 66 8.61 -1.23 22.29
C ASP A 66 7.99 -1.87 23.55
N THR A 67 7.63 -3.14 23.41
CA THR A 67 6.56 -3.78 24.17
C THR A 67 6.79 -3.79 25.68
N ASN A 68 7.98 -4.16 26.14
CA ASN A 68 8.28 -4.20 27.57
C ASN A 68 8.61 -2.81 28.15
N ASN A 69 8.83 -1.83 27.28
CA ASN A 69 8.91 -0.43 27.66
C ASN A 69 7.54 0.25 27.65
N HIS A 70 6.45 -0.44 27.32
CA HIS A 70 5.08 0.11 27.39
C HIS A 70 4.88 1.38 26.53
N VAL A 71 5.56 1.47 25.39
CA VAL A 71 5.48 2.59 24.46
C VAL A 71 5.41 2.13 23.02
N ILE A 72 4.85 2.97 22.15
CA ILE A 72 4.96 2.88 20.70
C ILE A 72 5.94 3.95 20.25
N ARG A 73 6.97 3.57 19.49
CA ARG A 73 8.05 4.47 19.06
C ARG A 73 8.15 4.55 17.55
N SER A 74 8.70 5.65 17.06
CA SER A 74 8.93 5.92 15.64
C SER A 74 10.40 6.28 15.38
N ILE A 75 10.91 5.84 14.23
CA ILE A 75 12.21 6.22 13.69
C ILE A 75 11.98 7.07 12.44
N SER A 76 12.47 8.30 12.46
CA SER A 76 12.43 9.13 11.28
C SER A 76 13.37 8.59 10.21
N ARG A 77 12.84 8.33 9.01
CA ARG A 77 13.71 7.96 7.88
C ARG A 77 14.52 9.12 7.34
N LYS A 78 14.13 10.37 7.65
CA LYS A 78 14.79 11.58 7.16
C LYS A 78 16.10 11.83 7.87
N ASP A 79 16.13 11.69 9.19
CA ASP A 79 17.30 12.03 10.01
C ASP A 79 17.77 10.90 10.96
N GLY A 80 17.11 9.75 10.94
CA GLY A 80 17.49 8.57 11.72
C GLY A 80 17.24 8.70 13.22
N LYS A 81 16.46 9.69 13.66
CA LYS A 81 16.15 9.89 15.08
C LYS A 81 14.96 9.06 15.53
N ILE A 82 15.02 8.61 16.78
CA ILE A 82 13.91 7.93 17.44
C ILE A 82 13.11 8.89 18.32
N ARG A 83 11.80 8.66 18.43
CA ARG A 83 10.89 9.36 19.33
C ARG A 83 9.78 8.45 19.80
N THR A 84 9.22 8.72 20.97
CA THR A 84 7.96 8.12 21.41
C THR A 84 6.77 8.77 20.71
N LEU A 85 5.84 7.94 20.24
CA LEU A 85 4.55 8.36 19.67
C LEU A 85 3.44 8.28 20.70
N VAL A 86 3.41 7.19 21.47
CA VAL A 86 2.37 6.91 22.44
C VAL A 86 2.98 6.22 23.65
N GLY A 87 2.59 6.65 24.85
CA GLY A 87 2.94 6.00 26.10
C GLY A 87 4.00 6.75 26.92
N THR A 88 3.92 6.57 28.25
CA THR A 88 4.81 7.22 29.23
C THR A 88 6.06 6.40 29.59
N GLY A 89 6.18 5.15 29.12
CA GLY A 89 7.20 4.21 29.60
C GLY A 89 6.78 3.41 30.84
N LYS A 90 5.58 3.68 31.40
CA LYS A 90 5.06 3.01 32.58
C LYS A 90 3.89 2.10 32.22
N ALA A 91 3.96 0.85 32.69
CA ALA A 91 2.87 -0.10 32.59
C ALA A 91 1.59 0.43 33.26
N GLY A 92 0.47 0.37 32.55
CA GLY A 92 -0.84 0.74 33.07
C GLY A 92 -1.87 0.93 31.96
N TYR A 93 -3.05 1.43 32.33
CA TYR A 93 -4.13 1.75 31.40
C TYR A 93 -4.73 3.10 31.78
N SER A 94 -4.42 4.14 31.00
CA SER A 94 -4.95 5.50 31.17
C SER A 94 -4.73 6.34 29.90
N GLY A 95 -5.30 7.54 29.85
CA GLY A 95 -5.03 8.53 28.79
C GLY A 95 -6.04 8.58 27.65
N ASP A 96 -7.14 7.82 27.70
CA ASP A 96 -8.23 7.97 26.73
C ASP A 96 -8.80 9.40 26.76
N GLY A 97 -9.01 9.98 25.59
CA GLY A 97 -9.40 11.38 25.37
C GLY A 97 -8.27 12.41 25.54
N GLY A 98 -7.08 12.00 25.95
CA GLY A 98 -5.96 12.89 26.29
C GLY A 98 -4.76 12.80 25.35
N ASP A 99 -3.67 13.45 25.78
CA ASP A 99 -2.38 13.46 25.06
C ASP A 99 -1.78 12.05 24.96
N PRO A 100 -1.42 11.58 23.74
CA PRO A 100 -0.83 10.27 23.54
C PRO A 100 0.45 10.00 24.34
N LEU A 101 1.23 11.03 24.66
CA LEU A 101 2.49 10.92 25.41
C LEU A 101 2.27 10.75 26.92
N GLU A 102 1.08 11.10 27.42
CA GLU A 102 0.71 10.96 28.84
C GLU A 102 -0.05 9.65 29.13
N ALA A 103 -0.36 8.87 28.09
CA ALA A 103 -1.04 7.60 28.26
C ALA A 103 -0.14 6.53 28.90
N GLN A 104 -0.74 5.65 29.70
CA GLN A 104 -0.09 4.41 30.12
C GLN A 104 -0.60 3.29 29.23
N LEU A 105 0.34 2.49 28.69
CA LEU A 105 0.04 1.31 27.88
C LEU A 105 0.45 0.06 28.66
N ASN A 106 -0.16 -1.08 28.34
CA ASN A 106 0.21 -2.35 28.96
C ASN A 106 0.53 -3.42 27.91
N GLU A 107 1.83 -3.57 27.61
CA GLU A 107 2.31 -4.51 26.61
C GLU A 107 1.64 -4.30 25.23
N PRO A 108 1.94 -3.19 24.51
CA PRO A 108 1.51 -3.04 23.13
C PRO A 108 2.19 -4.11 22.26
N TYR A 109 1.43 -4.91 21.52
CA TYR A 109 1.97 -6.09 20.82
C TYR A 109 1.99 -5.95 19.29
N GLU A 110 0.97 -5.32 18.73
CA GLU A 110 0.77 -5.15 17.28
C GLU A 110 0.17 -3.77 17.01
N ILE A 111 0.53 -3.21 15.85
CA ILE A 111 0.08 -1.90 15.37
C ILE A 111 -0.33 -1.96 13.90
N ARG A 112 -1.36 -1.20 13.51
CA ARG A 112 -1.79 -1.04 12.11
C ARG A 112 -2.30 0.37 11.86
N TYR A 113 -1.98 0.92 10.70
CA TYR A 113 -2.57 2.16 10.23
C TYR A 113 -3.89 1.91 9.51
N HIS A 114 -4.90 2.69 9.86
CA HIS A 114 -6.13 2.81 9.11
C HIS A 114 -5.90 3.69 7.87
N PRO A 115 -6.62 3.49 6.74
CA PRO A 115 -6.51 4.36 5.56
C PRO A 115 -6.72 5.86 5.81
N SER A 116 -7.42 6.24 6.89
CA SER A 116 -7.58 7.65 7.32
C SER A 116 -6.28 8.29 7.82
N GLY A 117 -5.31 7.48 8.25
CA GLY A 117 -4.10 7.90 8.97
C GLY A 117 -4.08 7.51 10.45
N ASP A 118 -5.19 7.07 11.03
CA ASP A 118 -5.26 6.69 12.45
C ASP A 118 -4.40 5.45 12.74
N LEU A 119 -3.76 5.41 13.91
CA LEU A 119 -2.92 4.29 14.35
C LEU A 119 -3.68 3.45 15.37
N TYR A 120 -3.92 2.18 15.06
CA TYR A 120 -4.54 1.22 15.97
C TYR A 120 -3.48 0.30 16.58
N TRP A 121 -3.64 -0.08 17.84
CA TRP A 121 -2.81 -1.08 18.49
C TRP A 121 -3.61 -1.96 19.44
N VAL A 122 -3.02 -3.10 19.77
CA VAL A 122 -3.54 -4.03 20.75
C VAL A 122 -2.67 -4.01 22.00
N GLU A 123 -3.30 -3.90 23.16
CA GLU A 123 -2.67 -3.99 24.47
C GLU A 123 -2.99 -5.33 25.10
N ARG A 124 -2.00 -6.21 25.14
CA ARG A 124 -2.22 -7.61 25.51
C ARG A 124 -2.67 -7.74 26.96
N LEU A 125 -2.06 -6.99 27.87
CA LEU A 125 -2.33 -7.09 29.31
C LEU A 125 -3.45 -6.14 29.77
N SER A 126 -3.82 -5.14 28.97
CA SER A 126 -5.06 -4.38 29.16
C SER A 126 -6.28 -5.06 28.55
N HIS A 127 -6.09 -6.13 27.76
CA HIS A 127 -7.19 -6.83 27.08
C HIS A 127 -8.02 -5.92 26.16
N THR A 128 -7.36 -4.95 25.52
CA THR A 128 -8.02 -3.90 24.74
C THR A 128 -7.35 -3.70 23.37
N VAL A 129 -8.10 -3.08 22.48
CA VAL A 129 -7.61 -2.46 21.25
C VAL A 129 -7.89 -0.97 21.37
N ARG A 130 -6.86 -0.15 21.14
CA ARG A 130 -6.92 1.31 21.22
C ARG A 130 -6.50 1.93 19.90
N LYS A 131 -6.89 3.18 19.68
CA LYS A 131 -6.55 3.97 18.50
C LYS A 131 -6.04 5.35 18.90
N LEU A 132 -5.12 5.88 18.09
CA LEU A 132 -4.69 7.27 18.08
C LEU A 132 -5.36 7.92 16.88
N ASP A 133 -6.26 8.85 17.16
CA ASP A 133 -6.88 9.68 16.13
C ASP A 133 -5.83 10.66 15.58
N ALA A 134 -5.51 10.54 14.29
CA ALA A 134 -4.45 11.33 13.67
C ALA A 134 -4.81 12.82 13.52
N ARG A 135 -6.10 13.17 13.61
CA ARG A 135 -6.58 14.56 13.45
C ARG A 135 -6.71 15.26 14.79
N ALA A 136 -7.35 14.59 15.75
CA ALA A 136 -7.56 15.11 17.10
C ALA A 136 -6.31 14.97 17.96
N ASN A 137 -5.39 14.07 17.59
CA ASN A 137 -4.21 13.70 18.38
C ASN A 137 -4.60 13.24 19.79
N THR A 138 -5.60 12.36 19.88
CA THR A 138 -6.12 11.78 21.13
C THR A 138 -6.21 10.27 21.04
N ILE A 139 -6.13 9.59 22.19
CA ILE A 139 -6.33 8.15 22.27
C ILE A 139 -7.78 7.81 22.57
N GLU A 140 -8.28 6.70 22.03
CA GLU A 140 -9.52 6.06 22.49
C GLU A 140 -9.42 4.53 22.48
N THR A 141 -10.19 3.89 23.34
CA THR A 141 -10.42 2.44 23.29
C THR A 141 -11.56 2.13 22.33
N VAL A 142 -11.32 1.18 21.41
CA VAL A 142 -12.29 0.79 20.36
C VAL A 142 -12.86 -0.62 20.56
N ALA A 143 -12.14 -1.47 21.30
CA ALA A 143 -12.64 -2.78 21.72
C ALA A 143 -11.97 -3.27 23.00
N GLY A 144 -12.69 -4.04 23.81
CA GLY A 144 -12.21 -4.51 25.10
C GLY A 144 -12.55 -3.51 26.22
N ASN A 145 -13.04 -4.02 27.34
CA ASN A 145 -13.41 -3.22 28.52
C ASN A 145 -12.37 -3.27 29.66
N GLY A 146 -11.21 -3.90 29.44
CA GLY A 146 -10.17 -4.10 30.46
C GLY A 146 -10.25 -5.44 31.20
N GLU A 147 -11.41 -6.12 31.20
CA GLU A 147 -11.57 -7.40 31.89
C GLU A 147 -11.18 -8.59 31.01
N GLN A 148 -10.48 -9.54 31.63
CA GLN A 148 -10.11 -10.79 30.99
C GLN A 148 -11.33 -11.69 30.79
N GLY A 149 -11.73 -11.94 29.55
CA GLY A 149 -12.89 -12.81 29.30
C GLY A 149 -13.26 -12.98 27.84
N PHE A 150 -14.41 -13.59 27.58
CA PHE A 150 -15.06 -13.66 26.27
C PHE A 150 -16.54 -13.29 26.42
N SER A 151 -16.94 -12.16 25.84
CA SER A 151 -18.33 -11.66 25.88
C SER A 151 -18.56 -10.64 24.74
N GLY A 152 -19.79 -10.11 24.65
CA GLY A 152 -20.09 -8.92 23.85
C GLY A 152 -20.40 -9.15 22.37
N ASP A 153 -20.58 -10.39 21.91
CA ASP A 153 -20.94 -10.67 20.52
C ASP A 153 -22.25 -9.97 20.12
N ARG A 154 -22.22 -9.30 18.96
CA ARG A 154 -23.25 -8.40 18.41
C ARG A 154 -23.49 -7.11 19.22
N GLY A 155 -22.71 -6.87 20.26
CA GLY A 155 -22.78 -5.69 21.12
C GLY A 155 -21.71 -4.65 20.79
N ALA A 156 -21.63 -3.60 21.62
CA ALA A 156 -20.62 -2.56 21.50
C ALA A 156 -19.21 -3.13 21.79
N GLY A 157 -18.25 -2.83 20.93
CA GLY A 157 -16.87 -3.32 21.03
C GLY A 157 -16.21 -2.95 22.36
N VAL A 158 -16.45 -1.72 22.83
CA VAL A 158 -15.89 -1.18 24.08
C VAL A 158 -16.42 -1.85 25.34
N GLU A 159 -17.56 -2.55 25.27
CA GLU A 159 -18.15 -3.28 26.40
C GLU A 159 -17.79 -4.77 26.39
N ALA A 160 -17.21 -5.28 25.30
CA ALA A 160 -16.83 -6.68 25.20
C ALA A 160 -15.58 -6.98 26.04
N THR A 161 -15.51 -8.19 26.61
CA THR A 161 -14.28 -8.70 27.21
C THR A 161 -13.45 -9.45 26.15
N LEU A 162 -12.15 -9.20 26.12
CA LEU A 162 -11.15 -9.93 25.34
C LEU A 162 -10.19 -10.68 26.26
N ASN A 163 -9.40 -11.61 25.74
CA ASN A 163 -8.43 -12.34 26.54
C ASN A 163 -7.06 -12.41 25.86
N GLN A 164 -6.20 -11.49 26.31
CA GLN A 164 -4.84 -11.29 25.79
C GLN A 164 -4.79 -11.14 24.27
N PRO A 165 -5.56 -10.24 23.64
CA PRO A 165 -5.52 -10.06 22.19
C PRO A 165 -4.07 -9.75 21.72
N HIS A 166 -3.69 -10.23 20.53
CA HIS A 166 -2.28 -10.21 20.09
C HIS A 166 -2.02 -9.49 18.77
N SER A 167 -2.82 -9.77 17.73
CA SER A 167 -2.60 -9.21 16.40
C SER A 167 -3.90 -8.63 15.88
N ILE A 168 -3.78 -7.57 15.08
CA ILE A 168 -4.89 -6.88 14.45
C ILE A 168 -4.61 -6.68 12.96
N VAL A 169 -5.67 -6.65 12.15
CA VAL A 169 -5.61 -6.25 10.75
C VAL A 169 -6.85 -5.45 10.39
N ILE A 170 -6.65 -4.36 9.64
CA ILE A 170 -7.73 -3.48 9.16
C ILE A 170 -8.11 -3.90 7.74
N SER A 171 -9.41 -3.89 7.43
CA SER A 171 -9.92 -4.14 6.09
C SER A 171 -9.44 -3.10 5.08
N ARG A 172 -9.50 -3.42 3.79
CA ARG A 172 -8.95 -2.56 2.73
C ARG A 172 -9.60 -1.20 2.63
N ASP A 173 -10.89 -1.15 2.83
CA ASP A 173 -11.73 0.04 2.86
C ASP A 173 -11.73 0.73 4.23
N GLY A 174 -11.08 0.15 5.25
CA GLY A 174 -11.11 0.66 6.61
C GLY A 174 -12.43 0.42 7.36
N SER A 175 -13.37 -0.34 6.81
CA SER A 175 -14.69 -0.55 7.43
C SER A 175 -14.67 -1.44 8.67
N PHE A 176 -13.70 -2.35 8.81
CA PHE A 176 -13.61 -3.23 9.97
C PHE A 176 -12.17 -3.59 10.38
N LEU A 177 -12.03 -4.04 11.61
CA LEU A 177 -10.78 -4.54 12.19
C LEU A 177 -10.99 -5.98 12.71
N LEU A 178 -10.07 -6.88 12.36
CA LEU A 178 -10.01 -8.23 12.89
C LEU A 178 -8.99 -8.31 14.03
N ILE A 179 -9.33 -9.06 15.09
CA ILE A 179 -8.55 -9.15 16.33
C ILE A 179 -8.30 -10.62 16.64
N CYS A 180 -7.03 -11.03 16.73
CA CYS A 180 -6.63 -12.34 17.26
C CYS A 180 -6.76 -12.36 18.79
N ASP A 181 -7.91 -12.82 19.29
CA ASP A 181 -8.23 -12.99 20.70
C ASP A 181 -7.68 -14.35 21.21
N ILE A 182 -6.35 -14.40 21.34
CA ILE A 182 -5.58 -15.66 21.35
C ILE A 182 -5.91 -16.59 22.52
N ARG A 183 -6.24 -16.09 23.71
CA ARG A 183 -6.58 -16.98 24.83
C ARG A 183 -8.01 -17.49 24.75
N ASN A 184 -8.86 -16.81 23.98
CA ASN A 184 -10.18 -17.28 23.61
C ASN A 184 -10.21 -18.08 22.31
N GLN A 185 -9.07 -18.35 21.67
CA GLN A 185 -8.96 -19.14 20.41
C GLN A 185 -9.93 -18.65 19.31
N ARG A 186 -10.06 -17.32 19.19
CA ARG A 186 -10.99 -16.66 18.28
C ARG A 186 -10.34 -15.55 17.49
N ILE A 187 -10.92 -15.27 16.34
CA ILE A 187 -10.77 -14.00 15.64
C ILE A 187 -12.07 -13.22 15.83
N ARG A 188 -11.98 -12.04 16.45
CA ARG A 188 -13.11 -11.12 16.62
C ARG A 188 -13.11 -10.11 15.48
N LYS A 189 -14.27 -9.68 15.02
CA LYS A 189 -14.43 -8.62 14.02
C LYS A 189 -15.15 -7.44 14.64
N LEU A 190 -14.50 -6.28 14.61
CA LEU A 190 -15.06 -4.99 15.01
C LEU A 190 -15.43 -4.20 13.75
N ASP A 191 -16.71 -3.87 13.58
CA ASP A 191 -17.17 -2.88 12.61
C ASP A 191 -16.77 -1.48 13.12
N LEU A 192 -15.90 -0.79 12.38
CA LEU A 192 -15.32 0.48 12.82
C LEU A 192 -16.30 1.66 12.67
N GLY A 193 -17.31 1.56 11.81
CA GLY A 193 -18.33 2.59 11.64
C GLY A 193 -19.44 2.52 12.70
N ARG A 194 -19.83 1.30 13.08
CA ARG A 194 -20.90 1.06 14.07
C ARG A 194 -20.39 0.80 15.48
N GLY A 195 -19.11 0.51 15.65
CA GLY A 195 -18.53 0.09 16.93
C GLY A 195 -19.06 -1.25 17.43
N VAL A 196 -19.50 -2.14 16.54
CA VAL A 196 -20.11 -3.43 16.90
C VAL A 196 -19.08 -4.55 16.74
N ILE A 197 -18.92 -5.39 17.76
CA ILE A 197 -18.01 -6.54 17.74
C ILE A 197 -18.77 -7.86 17.66
N ASP A 198 -18.21 -8.83 16.94
CA ASP A 198 -18.73 -10.21 16.90
C ASP A 198 -17.58 -11.23 16.74
N THR A 199 -17.87 -12.50 16.99
CA THR A 199 -16.96 -13.60 16.66
C THR A 199 -16.99 -13.83 15.15
N TRP A 200 -15.85 -13.64 14.49
CA TRP A 200 -15.72 -13.88 13.06
C TRP A 200 -15.39 -15.33 12.74
N CYS A 201 -14.45 -15.92 13.49
CA CYS A 201 -14.06 -17.31 13.35
C CYS A 201 -13.48 -17.83 14.67
N GLY A 202 -13.71 -19.09 15.02
CA GLY A 202 -13.19 -19.71 16.25
C GLY A 202 -14.28 -20.19 17.21
N ASP A 203 -14.24 -21.47 17.57
CA ASP A 203 -15.14 -22.10 18.56
C ASP A 203 -14.65 -22.00 20.01
N GLY A 204 -13.44 -21.47 20.22
CA GLY A 204 -12.82 -21.37 21.53
C GLY A 204 -12.02 -22.58 21.98
N SER A 205 -12.07 -23.67 21.23
CA SER A 205 -11.29 -24.86 21.51
C SER A 205 -9.89 -24.77 20.90
N LYS A 206 -8.92 -25.44 21.54
CA LYS A 206 -7.55 -25.61 21.03
C LYS A 206 -7.42 -26.85 20.14
N LYS A 207 -8.51 -27.29 19.50
CA LYS A 207 -8.51 -28.46 18.61
C LYS A 207 -7.83 -28.11 17.29
N GLU A 208 -7.43 -29.13 16.54
CA GLU A 208 -6.85 -28.96 15.20
C GLU A 208 -7.81 -28.19 14.29
N THR A 209 -7.27 -27.22 13.57
CA THR A 209 -7.99 -26.49 12.53
C THR A 209 -8.09 -27.38 11.27
N PRO A 210 -9.28 -27.68 10.75
CA PRO A 210 -9.44 -28.49 9.55
C PRO A 210 -8.76 -27.85 8.34
N ALA A 211 -8.20 -28.67 7.44
CA ALA A 211 -7.47 -28.18 6.27
C ALA A 211 -8.33 -27.29 5.34
N ILE A 212 -9.64 -27.51 5.31
CA ILE A 212 -10.62 -26.62 4.70
C ILE A 212 -11.77 -26.48 5.69
N ALA A 213 -12.14 -25.24 6.02
CA ALA A 213 -13.24 -24.96 6.93
C ALA A 213 -13.99 -23.69 6.52
N ASN A 214 -15.20 -23.51 7.04
CA ASN A 214 -15.94 -22.27 6.88
C ASN A 214 -15.38 -21.20 7.83
N ILE A 215 -15.55 -19.93 7.49
CA ILE A 215 -15.39 -18.82 8.44
C ILE A 215 -16.62 -18.85 9.35
N SER A 216 -16.48 -19.36 10.58
CA SER A 216 -17.60 -19.53 11.51
C SER A 216 -17.14 -19.58 12.97
N SER A 217 -18.02 -19.19 13.89
CA SER A 217 -17.89 -19.37 15.34
C SER A 217 -17.85 -20.83 15.79
N ASP A 218 -18.12 -21.80 14.90
CA ASP A 218 -18.02 -23.24 15.19
C ASP A 218 -16.72 -23.87 14.68
N THR A 219 -15.86 -23.09 14.03
CA THR A 219 -14.60 -23.60 13.48
C THR A 219 -13.49 -23.56 14.52
N PRO A 220 -12.84 -24.68 14.85
CA PRO A 220 -11.73 -24.66 15.81
C PRO A 220 -10.51 -23.98 15.18
N LEU A 221 -9.85 -23.12 15.96
CA LEU A 221 -8.61 -22.46 15.57
C LEU A 221 -7.52 -22.81 16.57
N LYS A 222 -6.52 -23.59 16.15
CA LYS A 222 -5.40 -23.99 17.02
C LYS A 222 -4.35 -22.88 17.18
N GLY A 223 -4.71 -21.85 17.94
CA GLY A 223 -3.81 -20.76 18.29
C GLY A 223 -3.75 -19.63 17.27
N PRO A 224 -4.88 -18.95 16.95
CA PRO A 224 -4.91 -17.88 15.96
C PRO A 224 -4.06 -16.69 16.41
N ARG A 225 -2.84 -16.55 15.90
CA ARG A 225 -1.80 -15.69 16.48
C ARG A 225 -1.62 -14.36 15.78
N ALA A 226 -1.50 -14.39 14.45
CA ALA A 226 -1.19 -13.21 13.66
C ALA A 226 -1.95 -13.23 12.34
N LEU A 227 -2.35 -12.05 11.87
CA LEU A 227 -3.08 -11.85 10.63
C LEU A 227 -2.41 -10.79 9.76
N CYS A 228 -2.43 -11.01 8.44
CA CYS A 228 -2.16 -9.97 7.46
C CYS A 228 -3.18 -10.01 6.32
N ARG A 229 -3.26 -8.91 5.58
CA ARG A 229 -4.15 -8.76 4.43
C ARG A 229 -3.43 -9.21 3.14
N GLY A 230 -4.12 -9.98 2.32
CA GLY A 230 -3.71 -10.37 0.97
C GLY A 230 -4.37 -9.52 -0.13
N ALA A 231 -4.31 -10.02 -1.36
CA ALA A 231 -5.00 -9.43 -2.50
C ALA A 231 -6.54 -9.61 -2.37
N GLY A 232 -7.29 -8.61 -2.83
CA GLY A 232 -8.75 -8.54 -2.68
C GLY A 232 -9.19 -8.61 -1.21
N ASN A 233 -10.21 -9.45 -0.95
CA ASN A 233 -10.71 -9.78 0.39
C ASN A 233 -10.06 -11.06 0.98
N THR A 234 -8.81 -11.33 0.61
CA THR A 234 -8.03 -12.43 1.18
C THR A 234 -7.30 -11.98 2.45
N PHE A 235 -7.22 -12.85 3.44
CA PHE A 235 -6.36 -12.69 4.62
C PHE A 235 -5.49 -13.93 4.82
N TYR A 236 -4.39 -13.80 5.54
CA TYR A 236 -3.58 -14.93 5.96
C TYR A 236 -3.46 -14.97 7.47
N LEU A 237 -3.68 -16.16 8.03
CA LEU A 237 -3.70 -16.42 9.46
C LEU A 237 -2.57 -17.37 9.82
N ALA A 238 -1.65 -16.89 10.67
CA ALA A 238 -0.67 -17.75 11.32
C ALA A 238 -1.26 -18.35 12.60
N LEU A 239 -1.23 -19.68 12.69
CA LEU A 239 -1.57 -20.45 13.87
C LEU A 239 -0.30 -20.84 14.62
N ARG A 240 -0.12 -20.31 15.84
CA ARG A 240 1.10 -20.55 16.62
C ARG A 240 1.17 -21.99 17.13
N GLU A 241 0.14 -22.42 17.84
CA GLU A 241 0.08 -23.78 18.39
C GLU A 241 -0.16 -24.83 17.29
N GLY A 242 -0.72 -24.43 16.15
CA GLY A 242 -0.83 -25.25 14.96
C GLY A 242 0.46 -25.38 14.15
N ASN A 243 1.44 -24.47 14.27
CA ASN A 243 2.60 -24.36 13.36
C ASN A 243 2.18 -24.34 11.88
N GLN A 244 1.11 -23.60 11.58
CA GLN A 244 0.47 -23.58 10.28
C GLN A 244 0.10 -22.16 9.86
N VAL A 245 -0.06 -21.96 8.56
CA VAL A 245 -0.62 -20.75 7.96
C VAL A 245 -1.83 -21.13 7.12
N PHE A 246 -2.91 -20.37 7.28
CA PHE A 246 -4.15 -20.53 6.53
C PHE A 246 -4.38 -19.32 5.65
N ARG A 247 -4.80 -19.55 4.39
CA ARG A 247 -5.42 -18.52 3.56
C ARG A 247 -6.90 -18.46 3.91
N ILE A 248 -7.40 -17.27 4.21
CA ILE A 248 -8.82 -17.00 4.41
C ILE A 248 -9.32 -16.25 3.19
N ASP A 249 -10.29 -16.83 2.50
CA ASP A 249 -11.02 -16.21 1.40
C ASP A 249 -12.37 -15.74 1.95
N GLN A 250 -12.50 -14.43 2.15
CA GLN A 250 -13.70 -13.87 2.77
C GLN A 250 -14.90 -13.90 1.82
N ASP A 251 -14.69 -13.76 0.51
CA ASP A 251 -15.77 -13.76 -0.48
C ASP A 251 -16.41 -15.15 -0.59
N VAL A 252 -15.58 -16.20 -0.51
CA VAL A 252 -16.03 -17.59 -0.48
C VAL A 252 -16.48 -18.03 0.92
N GLY A 253 -16.08 -17.31 1.97
CA GLY A 253 -16.42 -17.63 3.35
C GLY A 253 -15.66 -18.83 3.91
N LYS A 254 -14.42 -19.08 3.46
CA LYS A 254 -13.64 -20.28 3.81
C LYS A 254 -12.18 -20.00 4.17
N LEU A 255 -11.62 -20.85 5.03
CA LEU A 255 -10.18 -20.98 5.27
C LEU A 255 -9.63 -22.23 4.58
N TYR A 256 -8.40 -22.13 4.10
CA TYR A 256 -7.63 -23.16 3.43
C TYR A 256 -6.24 -23.26 4.05
N HIS A 257 -5.84 -24.46 4.44
CA HIS A 257 -4.48 -24.73 4.91
C HIS A 257 -3.50 -24.47 3.77
N LEU A 258 -2.55 -23.55 4.00
CA LEU A 258 -1.65 -23.02 2.97
C LEU A 258 -0.21 -23.48 3.17
N ALA A 259 0.27 -23.49 4.41
CA ALA A 259 1.64 -23.85 4.74
C ALA A 259 1.77 -24.40 6.17
N GLY A 260 2.81 -25.18 6.43
CA GLY A 260 3.08 -25.77 7.73
C GLY A 260 2.60 -27.21 7.83
N SER A 261 3.47 -28.17 8.15
CA SER A 261 3.07 -29.57 8.31
C SER A 261 2.25 -29.85 9.58
N GLY A 262 2.14 -28.87 10.48
CA GLY A 262 1.65 -29.05 11.84
C GLY A 262 2.73 -29.45 12.85
N VAL A 263 3.88 -29.93 12.35
CA VAL A 263 5.02 -30.33 13.17
C VAL A 263 5.93 -29.12 13.42
N LYS A 264 6.31 -28.94 14.69
CA LYS A 264 7.26 -27.90 15.09
C LYS A 264 8.65 -28.23 14.57
N GLY A 265 9.25 -27.36 13.78
CA GLY A 265 10.62 -27.57 13.29
C GLY A 265 11.12 -26.50 12.31
N PHE A 266 12.29 -26.75 11.72
CA PHE A 266 13.00 -25.80 10.87
C PHE A 266 13.86 -26.50 9.82
N HIS A 267 13.80 -26.00 8.58
CA HIS A 267 14.69 -26.37 7.49
C HIS A 267 15.18 -25.12 6.77
N ALA A 268 16.49 -25.05 6.52
CA ALA A 268 17.10 -23.94 5.80
C ALA A 268 16.79 -23.99 4.29
N GLN A 269 16.72 -25.19 3.72
CA GLN A 269 16.39 -25.39 2.32
C GLN A 269 14.90 -25.10 2.05
N ALA A 270 14.62 -24.57 0.86
CA ALA A 270 13.25 -24.34 0.42
C ALA A 270 12.51 -25.67 0.23
N ARG A 271 11.23 -25.72 0.63
CA ARG A 271 10.38 -26.92 0.58
C ARG A 271 8.95 -26.58 0.16
N PRO A 272 8.16 -27.53 -0.36
CA PRO A 272 6.73 -27.32 -0.56
C PRO A 272 6.05 -26.82 0.72
N ALA A 273 5.14 -25.86 0.58
CA ALA A 273 4.60 -25.12 1.71
C ALA A 273 3.89 -26.03 2.74
N LEU A 274 3.11 -27.00 2.27
CA LEU A 274 2.38 -27.95 3.11
C LEU A 274 3.27 -29.00 3.81
N GLU A 275 4.49 -29.21 3.32
CA GLU A 275 5.46 -30.15 3.91
C GLU A 275 6.46 -29.45 4.83
N SER A 276 6.44 -28.12 4.86
CA SER A 276 7.41 -27.33 5.59
C SER A 276 7.10 -27.31 7.08
N GLU A 277 8.10 -27.55 7.91
CA GLU A 277 7.96 -27.35 9.36
C GLU A 277 8.14 -25.86 9.69
N LEU A 278 7.21 -25.35 10.49
CA LEU A 278 7.24 -24.02 11.10
C LEU A 278 7.41 -24.19 12.61
N SER A 279 7.88 -23.15 13.30
CA SER A 279 8.22 -23.22 14.72
C SER A 279 7.65 -22.01 15.45
N GLY A 280 6.34 -22.08 15.72
CA GLY A 280 5.60 -21.07 16.46
C GLY A 280 5.61 -19.68 15.81
N PRO A 281 5.04 -19.50 14.60
CA PRO A 281 4.97 -18.21 13.93
C PRO A 281 4.15 -17.20 14.77
N LYS A 282 4.67 -15.97 14.93
CA LYS A 282 4.01 -14.92 15.74
C LYS A 282 3.80 -13.57 15.04
N GLY A 283 4.49 -13.34 13.93
CA GLY A 283 4.29 -12.17 13.07
C GLY A 283 4.10 -12.63 11.64
N ILE A 284 3.27 -11.92 10.89
CA ILE A 284 2.97 -12.22 9.49
C ILE A 284 2.72 -10.92 8.75
N ASP A 285 3.26 -10.79 7.53
CA ASP A 285 2.95 -9.67 6.65
C ASP A 285 3.12 -10.07 5.18
N CYS A 286 2.46 -9.36 4.26
CA CYS A 286 2.49 -9.64 2.83
C CYS A 286 3.43 -8.72 2.07
N SER A 287 4.03 -9.23 1.00
CA SER A 287 4.72 -8.39 0.04
C SER A 287 3.77 -7.37 -0.61
N PRO A 288 4.28 -6.24 -1.12
CA PRO A 288 3.43 -5.20 -1.71
C PRO A 288 2.59 -5.65 -2.92
N ASP A 289 3.06 -6.68 -3.62
CA ASP A 289 2.39 -7.32 -4.76
C ASP A 289 1.59 -8.57 -4.37
N PHE A 290 1.49 -8.87 -3.07
CA PHE A 290 0.84 -10.06 -2.50
C PHE A 290 1.36 -11.39 -3.04
N SER A 291 2.54 -11.40 -3.66
CA SER A 291 3.16 -12.60 -4.21
C SER A 291 3.90 -13.45 -3.17
N ARG A 292 4.18 -12.88 -1.99
CA ARG A 292 4.85 -13.53 -0.87
C ARG A 292 4.22 -13.18 0.46
N ILE A 293 4.28 -14.13 1.39
CA ILE A 293 3.89 -13.95 2.80
C ILE A 293 5.14 -14.17 3.65
N TYR A 294 5.51 -13.19 4.45
CA TYR A 294 6.63 -13.25 5.37
C TYR A 294 6.16 -13.63 6.77
N LEU A 295 6.93 -14.47 7.46
CA LEU A 295 6.65 -14.97 8.79
C LEU A 295 7.82 -14.67 9.72
N ALA A 296 7.53 -14.10 10.87
CA ALA A 296 8.41 -14.15 12.03
C ALA A 296 8.24 -15.52 12.70
N ASP A 297 9.09 -16.48 12.33
CA ASP A 297 9.06 -17.85 12.84
C ASP A 297 9.87 -17.92 14.14
N THR A 298 9.19 -17.58 15.24
CA THR A 298 9.82 -17.14 16.50
C THR A 298 10.73 -18.19 17.12
N GLU A 299 10.28 -19.45 17.18
CA GLU A 299 11.01 -20.50 17.88
C GLU A 299 12.11 -21.13 17.02
N SER A 300 12.14 -20.85 15.71
CA SER A 300 13.29 -21.14 14.84
C SER A 300 14.26 -19.96 14.75
N HIS A 301 13.88 -18.77 15.24
CA HIS A 301 14.68 -17.56 15.17
C HIS A 301 14.97 -17.10 13.74
N THR A 302 14.01 -17.30 12.84
CA THR A 302 14.16 -16.97 11.42
C THR A 302 12.98 -16.18 10.86
N VAL A 303 13.25 -15.42 9.80
CA VAL A 303 12.20 -14.96 8.89
C VAL A 303 12.05 -15.96 7.76
N ARG A 304 10.83 -16.44 7.56
CA ARG A 304 10.47 -17.38 6.48
C ARG A 304 9.55 -16.70 5.49
N ALA A 305 9.54 -17.13 4.23
CA ALA A 305 8.58 -16.65 3.24
C ALA A 305 7.87 -17.79 2.53
N ILE A 306 6.54 -17.69 2.41
CA ILE A 306 5.72 -18.50 1.52
C ILE A 306 5.65 -17.77 0.17
N ASP A 307 6.15 -18.37 -0.90
CA ASP A 307 6.13 -17.81 -2.27
C ASP A 307 4.91 -18.36 -3.03
N LEU A 308 3.94 -17.48 -3.29
CA LEU A 308 2.66 -17.81 -3.92
C LEU A 308 2.73 -17.84 -5.45
N ARG A 309 3.85 -17.44 -6.04
CA ARG A 309 4.07 -17.51 -7.50
C ARG A 309 4.42 -18.93 -7.95
N GLN A 310 4.83 -19.77 -7.02
CA GLN A 310 5.12 -21.18 -7.25
C GLN A 310 3.85 -22.01 -7.10
N THR A 311 3.71 -23.02 -7.95
CA THR A 311 2.59 -23.98 -7.89
C THR A 311 3.17 -25.40 -7.83
N PRO A 312 3.12 -26.08 -6.67
CA PRO A 312 2.59 -25.60 -5.39
C PRO A 312 3.47 -24.50 -4.74
N PRO A 313 2.92 -23.69 -3.82
CA PRO A 313 3.70 -22.71 -3.07
C PRO A 313 4.86 -23.36 -2.32
N ILE A 314 5.94 -22.60 -2.13
CA ILE A 314 7.14 -23.05 -1.40
C ILE A 314 7.40 -22.16 -0.18
N VAL A 315 7.94 -22.73 0.90
CA VAL A 315 8.47 -21.97 2.03
C VAL A 315 9.99 -21.92 1.92
N SER A 316 10.56 -20.72 2.00
CA SER A 316 12.00 -20.46 1.95
C SER A 316 12.49 -19.69 3.17
N LEU A 317 13.79 -19.77 3.45
CA LEU A 317 14.45 -18.98 4.50
C LEU A 317 14.87 -17.62 3.92
N ILE A 318 14.50 -16.53 4.61
CA ILE A 318 14.83 -15.16 4.19
C ILE A 318 15.95 -14.55 5.03
N ALA A 319 15.91 -14.77 6.34
CA ALA A 319 16.92 -14.27 7.27
C ALA A 319 16.97 -15.15 8.53
N GLY A 320 18.13 -15.18 9.19
CA GLY A 320 18.33 -15.96 10.40
C GLY A 320 19.12 -17.24 10.15
N THR A 321 19.93 -17.64 11.13
CA THR A 321 20.77 -18.85 11.08
C THR A 321 20.05 -20.11 11.56
N GLY A 322 18.82 -19.98 12.07
CA GLY A 322 18.13 -21.06 12.80
C GLY A 322 18.59 -21.24 14.25
N LYS A 323 19.51 -20.38 14.74
CA LYS A 323 20.05 -20.41 16.10
C LYS A 323 19.79 -19.09 16.81
N LYS A 324 19.46 -19.18 18.09
CA LYS A 324 19.30 -18.01 18.97
C LYS A 324 20.63 -17.26 19.07
N GLY A 325 20.63 -15.95 18.86
CA GLY A 325 21.79 -15.10 19.09
C GLY A 325 21.58 -13.67 18.65
N ASP A 326 22.58 -12.83 18.86
CA ASP A 326 22.66 -11.46 18.34
C ASP A 326 23.76 -11.39 17.27
N GLY A 327 23.38 -11.66 16.02
CA GLY A 327 24.29 -11.71 14.88
C GLY A 327 24.70 -10.32 14.38
N PRO A 328 25.80 -10.24 13.61
CA PRO A 328 26.26 -8.98 13.05
C PRO A 328 25.34 -8.51 11.92
N ASP A 329 25.37 -7.20 11.66
CA ASP A 329 24.90 -6.65 10.39
C ASP A 329 25.79 -7.19 9.25
N THR A 330 25.19 -7.62 8.15
CA THR A 330 25.89 -8.37 7.11
C THR A 330 25.18 -8.31 5.77
N LEU A 331 25.94 -8.50 4.68
CA LEU A 331 25.43 -8.63 3.32
C LEU A 331 24.83 -10.02 3.03
N ASP A 332 24.81 -10.92 4.02
CA ASP A 332 24.13 -12.21 3.96
C ASP A 332 23.14 -12.36 5.13
N PRO A 333 21.84 -12.09 4.92
CA PRO A 333 20.81 -12.22 5.94
C PRO A 333 20.74 -13.60 6.60
N LEU A 334 21.21 -14.65 5.93
CA LEU A 334 21.25 -16.02 6.46
C LEU A 334 22.37 -16.20 7.49
N GLY A 335 23.38 -15.34 7.49
CA GLY A 335 24.51 -15.33 8.43
C GLY A 335 24.24 -14.59 9.73
N CYS A 336 23.12 -13.87 9.86
CA CYS A 336 22.78 -13.12 11.08
C CYS A 336 21.94 -14.00 12.02
N ALA A 337 22.51 -14.42 13.15
CA ALA A 337 21.70 -15.00 14.23
C ALA A 337 20.73 -13.95 14.79
N MET A 338 19.52 -14.35 15.14
CA MET A 338 18.49 -13.51 15.74
C MET A 338 17.92 -14.21 16.98
N ALA A 339 17.14 -13.51 17.81
CA ALA A 339 16.61 -14.08 19.03
C ALA A 339 15.10 -13.79 19.15
N ARG A 340 14.32 -14.82 18.85
CA ARG A 340 12.87 -14.86 19.07
C ARG A 340 12.14 -13.62 18.55
N LEU A 341 12.29 -13.38 17.25
CA LEU A 341 11.53 -12.35 16.56
C LEU A 341 10.00 -12.51 16.74
N HIS A 342 9.32 -11.40 17.03
CA HIS A 342 7.86 -11.38 17.20
C HIS A 342 7.16 -10.60 16.09
N GLY A 343 7.76 -9.52 15.59
CA GLY A 343 7.22 -8.70 14.51
C GLY A 343 7.95 -8.90 13.19
N VAL A 344 7.19 -8.90 12.10
CA VAL A 344 7.67 -8.67 10.74
C VAL A 344 6.73 -7.66 10.10
N GLY A 345 7.29 -6.61 9.50
CA GLY A 345 6.56 -5.59 8.77
C GLY A 345 7.22 -5.34 7.42
N VAL A 346 6.42 -5.17 6.39
CA VAL A 346 6.89 -4.96 5.02
C VAL A 346 6.75 -3.48 4.68
N ASP A 347 7.79 -2.88 4.12
CA ASP A 347 7.69 -1.58 3.48
C ASP A 347 6.76 -1.71 2.27
N PRO A 348 5.59 -1.05 2.29
CA PRO A 348 4.62 -1.22 1.21
C PRO A 348 5.18 -0.66 -0.09
N VAL A 349 6.18 0.21 -0.06
CA VAL A 349 6.73 0.81 -1.27
C VAL A 349 7.85 -0.01 -1.86
N ASN A 350 8.89 -0.37 -1.10
CA ASN A 350 10.06 -1.05 -1.67
C ASN A 350 10.15 -2.53 -1.32
N GLY A 351 9.30 -3.02 -0.41
CA GLY A 351 9.24 -4.40 0.04
C GLY A 351 10.34 -4.80 1.05
N ASP A 352 11.16 -3.86 1.52
CA ASP A 352 12.10 -4.13 2.60
C ASP A 352 11.37 -4.66 3.84
N LEU A 353 11.97 -5.64 4.53
CA LEU A 353 11.40 -6.20 5.76
C LEU A 353 11.97 -5.49 6.97
N TYR A 354 11.13 -5.17 7.93
CA TYR A 354 11.50 -4.74 9.27
C TYR A 354 11.13 -5.85 10.26
N ILE A 355 12.05 -6.16 11.16
CA ILE A 355 11.96 -7.29 12.07
C ILE A 355 12.12 -6.76 13.49
N GLY A 356 11.14 -7.02 14.35
CA GLY A 356 11.31 -6.89 15.79
C GLY A 356 12.13 -8.07 16.30
N ASP A 357 13.45 -7.93 16.36
CA ASP A 357 14.39 -8.97 16.84
C ASP A 357 14.41 -8.96 18.37
N SER A 358 13.30 -9.42 18.95
CA SER A 358 12.82 -9.00 20.25
C SER A 358 13.81 -9.24 21.40
N GLU A 359 14.39 -10.44 21.50
CA GLU A 359 15.31 -10.77 22.61
C GLU A 359 16.75 -10.30 22.34
N THR A 360 17.01 -9.69 21.19
CA THR A 360 18.23 -8.89 20.97
C THR A 360 18.00 -7.41 21.23
N HIS A 361 16.76 -6.99 21.52
CA HIS A 361 16.42 -5.59 21.76
C HIS A 361 16.72 -4.67 20.56
N LYS A 362 16.51 -5.18 19.35
CA LYS A 362 16.78 -4.47 18.09
C LYS A 362 15.59 -4.50 17.14
N VAL A 363 15.47 -3.44 16.35
CA VAL A 363 14.71 -3.47 15.10
C VAL A 363 15.72 -3.64 13.97
N ARG A 364 15.56 -4.71 13.19
CA ARG A 364 16.42 -5.02 12.04
C ARG A 364 15.68 -4.77 10.74
N LYS A 365 16.44 -4.53 9.69
CA LYS A 365 15.97 -4.36 8.31
C LYS A 365 16.64 -5.39 7.41
N VAL A 366 15.85 -6.12 6.62
CA VAL A 366 16.36 -6.95 5.52
C VAL A 366 15.97 -6.29 4.21
N THR A 367 16.96 -5.89 3.41
CA THR A 367 16.69 -5.38 2.07
C THR A 367 16.18 -6.51 1.18
N GLN A 368 15.05 -6.28 0.52
CA GLN A 368 14.48 -7.27 -0.39
C GLN A 368 14.75 -6.88 -1.85
N TYR A 369 14.86 -7.90 -2.69
CA TYR A 369 14.79 -7.71 -4.14
C TYR A 369 13.36 -7.98 -4.60
N PHE A 370 12.66 -6.93 -4.98
CA PHE A 370 11.39 -7.00 -5.68
C PHE A 370 11.60 -6.66 -7.16
N GLU A 371 11.06 -7.49 -8.06
CA GLU A 371 10.93 -7.11 -9.46
C GLU A 371 10.00 -5.88 -9.54
N GLY A 372 10.42 -4.83 -10.24
CA GLY A 372 9.78 -3.51 -10.15
C GLY A 372 10.22 -2.69 -8.93
N LYS A 373 11.54 -2.69 -8.64
CA LYS A 373 12.14 -1.85 -7.59
C LYS A 373 11.69 -0.41 -7.72
N ALA A 374 11.10 0.07 -6.62
CA ALA A 374 10.78 1.45 -6.36
C ALA A 374 12.06 2.30 -6.34
N GLU A 375 12.55 2.69 -7.52
CA GLU A 375 13.70 3.60 -7.62
C GLU A 375 13.21 5.01 -7.29
N ALA A 376 13.72 5.56 -6.20
CA ALA A 376 13.54 6.97 -5.88
C ALA A 376 14.30 7.81 -6.92
N THR A 377 13.58 8.43 -7.84
CA THR A 377 14.15 9.37 -8.82
C THR A 377 13.54 10.75 -8.64
N LYS A 378 14.32 11.80 -8.91
CA LYS A 378 13.84 13.18 -8.91
C LYS A 378 13.39 13.55 -10.32
N THR A 379 12.14 13.24 -10.65
CA THR A 379 11.56 13.51 -11.98
C THR A 379 10.51 14.61 -11.97
N LEU A 380 9.90 14.89 -10.82
CA LEU A 380 8.98 16.02 -10.58
C LEU A 380 9.63 16.95 -9.55
N GLY A 381 10.72 17.61 -9.94
CA GLY A 381 11.51 18.44 -9.01
C GLY A 381 12.21 17.61 -7.94
N ASP A 382 12.22 18.10 -6.69
CA ASP A 382 12.87 17.45 -5.55
C ASP A 382 12.03 16.35 -4.89
N PHE A 383 10.76 16.20 -5.29
CA PHE A 383 9.86 15.20 -4.74
C PHE A 383 10.31 13.77 -5.03
N LYS A 384 10.08 12.90 -4.06
CA LYS A 384 10.44 11.48 -4.16
C LYS A 384 9.49 10.76 -5.11
N THR A 385 9.98 10.39 -6.30
CA THR A 385 9.22 9.55 -7.23
C THR A 385 9.65 8.10 -7.11
N PHE A 386 8.71 7.21 -6.82
CA PHE A 386 8.89 5.77 -6.92
C PHE A 386 8.54 5.27 -8.31
N VAL A 387 9.33 4.32 -8.82
CA VAL A 387 9.14 3.70 -10.13
C VAL A 387 8.93 2.21 -9.93
N PHE A 388 7.90 1.60 -10.48
CA PHE A 388 7.66 0.15 -10.33
C PHE A 388 7.00 -0.41 -11.59
N GLU A 389 6.62 -1.69 -11.59
CA GLU A 389 5.89 -2.28 -12.70
C GLU A 389 4.57 -2.92 -12.25
N VAL A 390 3.57 -2.86 -13.13
CA VAL A 390 2.31 -3.61 -13.02
C VAL A 390 2.10 -4.30 -14.36
N ASN A 391 2.01 -5.63 -14.37
CA ASN A 391 1.88 -6.44 -15.58
C ASN A 391 2.93 -6.09 -16.67
N GLY A 392 4.18 -5.89 -16.26
CA GLY A 392 5.30 -5.52 -17.14
C GLY A 392 5.26 -4.07 -17.68
N ARG A 393 4.37 -3.22 -17.15
CA ARG A 393 4.27 -1.80 -17.53
C ARG A 393 4.88 -0.91 -16.46
N LYS A 394 5.72 0.03 -16.90
CA LYS A 394 6.35 1.01 -16.02
C LYS A 394 5.33 1.97 -15.41
N CYS A 395 5.33 2.00 -14.10
CA CYS A 395 4.48 2.78 -13.23
C CYS A 395 5.32 3.78 -12.42
N ARG A 396 4.73 4.90 -12.02
CA ARG A 396 5.37 5.91 -11.17
C ARG A 396 4.40 6.48 -10.16
N VAL A 397 4.89 6.77 -8.96
CA VAL A 397 4.17 7.55 -7.94
C VAL A 397 5.12 8.55 -7.30
N ALA A 398 4.83 9.84 -7.43
CA ALA A 398 5.51 10.87 -6.66
C ALA A 398 4.76 11.13 -5.35
N LEU A 399 5.52 11.15 -4.25
CA LEU A 399 5.00 11.48 -2.93
C LEU A 399 5.23 12.96 -2.60
N PRO A 400 4.30 13.59 -1.88
CA PRO A 400 4.57 14.86 -1.23
C PRO A 400 5.55 14.66 -0.06
N ASP A 401 6.18 15.74 0.40
CA ASP A 401 7.02 15.69 1.61
C ASP A 401 6.19 15.39 2.87
N GLU A 402 4.97 15.94 2.92
CA GLU A 402 3.97 15.68 3.96
C GLU A 402 2.62 15.41 3.27
N ALA A 403 2.01 14.25 3.53
CA ALA A 403 0.75 13.87 2.90
C ALA A 403 -0.44 14.62 3.52
N ALA A 404 -1.33 15.12 2.68
CA ALA A 404 -2.60 15.70 3.11
C ALA A 404 -3.52 14.61 3.70
N PRO A 405 -4.41 14.95 4.65
CA PRO A 405 -5.36 14.01 5.23
C PRO A 405 -6.17 13.26 4.16
N GLY A 406 -6.33 11.95 4.35
CA GLY A 406 -7.02 11.08 3.38
C GLY A 406 -6.19 10.73 2.13
N ARG A 407 -4.96 11.23 2.01
CA ARG A 407 -3.98 10.90 0.95
C ARG A 407 -4.56 11.03 -0.46
N PRO A 408 -5.07 12.22 -0.82
CA PRO A 408 -5.60 12.48 -2.14
C PRO A 408 -4.51 12.34 -3.20
N TRP A 409 -4.93 12.06 -4.43
CA TRP A 409 -4.02 11.82 -5.53
C TRP A 409 -4.60 12.20 -6.87
N ILE A 410 -3.71 12.62 -7.78
CA ILE A 410 -4.00 12.86 -9.19
C ILE A 410 -3.36 11.75 -10.01
N TRP A 411 -4.12 11.20 -10.95
CA TRP A 411 -3.67 10.15 -11.84
C TRP A 411 -3.40 10.73 -13.22
N ARG A 412 -2.11 10.94 -13.49
CA ARG A 412 -1.60 11.42 -14.77
C ARG A 412 -1.64 10.29 -15.79
N CYS A 413 -2.50 10.39 -16.80
CA CYS A 413 -2.69 9.31 -17.78
C CYS A 413 -1.62 9.31 -18.90
N ARG A 414 -0.89 10.41 -19.09
CA ARG A 414 0.18 10.55 -20.11
C ARG A 414 1.27 11.54 -19.69
N PHE A 415 2.44 11.40 -20.34
CA PHE A 415 3.57 12.33 -20.27
C PHE A 415 4.02 12.70 -18.85
N TRP A 416 4.53 11.71 -18.11
CA TRP A 416 5.16 11.92 -16.81
C TRP A 416 6.20 13.06 -16.86
N GLY A 417 6.05 14.07 -16.00
CA GLY A 417 6.99 15.18 -15.87
C GLY A 417 6.89 16.27 -16.95
N ALA A 418 6.00 16.14 -17.93
CA ALA A 418 5.80 17.18 -18.94
C ALA A 418 4.83 18.24 -18.42
N PHE A 419 5.23 19.52 -18.49
CA PHE A 419 4.46 20.67 -18.01
C PHE A 419 3.87 20.46 -16.59
N PRO A 420 4.70 20.13 -15.59
CA PRO A 420 4.24 19.58 -14.32
C PRO A 420 3.79 20.65 -13.32
N SER A 421 3.37 21.85 -13.75
CA SER A 421 3.08 22.92 -12.79
C SER A 421 1.91 22.54 -11.86
N VAL A 422 0.88 21.89 -12.40
CA VAL A 422 -0.23 21.33 -11.59
C VAL A 422 0.26 20.18 -10.70
N ASP A 423 1.01 19.22 -11.23
CA ASP A 423 1.61 18.12 -10.45
C ASP A 423 2.38 18.65 -9.24
N LEU A 424 3.27 19.61 -9.48
CA LEU A 424 4.11 20.23 -8.45
C LEU A 424 3.29 21.08 -7.46
N GLY A 425 2.25 21.76 -7.94
CA GLY A 425 1.33 22.52 -7.10
C GLY A 425 0.59 21.61 -6.12
N LEU A 426 0.06 20.49 -6.61
CA LEU A 426 -0.62 19.48 -5.80
C LEU A 426 0.32 18.75 -4.84
N LEU A 427 1.53 18.37 -5.29
CA LEU A 427 2.56 17.76 -4.42
C LEU A 427 2.92 18.66 -3.24
N LYS A 428 3.07 19.98 -3.46
CA LYS A 428 3.31 20.96 -2.39
C LYS A 428 2.15 21.10 -1.41
N ARG A 429 0.94 20.70 -1.82
CA ARG A 429 -0.28 20.69 -0.98
C ARG A 429 -0.57 19.31 -0.38
N GLY A 430 0.37 18.36 -0.46
CA GLY A 430 0.23 17.05 0.16
C GLY A 430 -0.50 16.00 -0.68
N TRP A 431 -0.74 16.25 -1.97
CA TRP A 431 -1.30 15.26 -2.89
C TRP A 431 -0.21 14.36 -3.47
N HIS A 432 -0.61 13.17 -3.91
CA HIS A 432 0.26 12.23 -4.63
C HIS A 432 0.02 12.31 -6.14
N VAL A 433 1.04 12.03 -6.95
CA VAL A 433 0.90 11.97 -8.42
C VAL A 433 1.22 10.57 -8.88
N ALA A 434 0.26 9.88 -9.49
CA ALA A 434 0.41 8.51 -9.96
C ALA A 434 0.36 8.41 -11.49
N PHE A 435 1.01 7.38 -12.05
CA PHE A 435 1.12 7.18 -13.49
C PHE A 435 1.36 5.72 -13.82
N ILE A 436 0.72 5.23 -14.89
CA ILE A 436 1.06 3.99 -15.58
C ILE A 436 1.18 4.27 -17.08
N ASP A 437 2.17 3.67 -17.73
CA ASP A 437 2.39 3.88 -19.15
C ASP A 437 1.41 3.11 -20.04
N VAL A 438 0.47 3.85 -20.63
CA VAL A 438 -0.46 3.41 -21.69
C VAL A 438 -0.17 4.12 -23.03
N SER A 439 1.10 4.46 -23.28
CA SER A 439 1.53 5.06 -24.54
C SER A 439 1.08 4.25 -25.75
N ASN A 440 0.55 4.94 -26.76
CA ASN A 440 0.10 4.37 -28.03
C ASN A 440 -1.15 3.46 -27.95
N GLU A 441 -1.89 3.50 -26.84
CA GLU A 441 -3.09 2.67 -26.68
C GLU A 441 -4.40 3.45 -26.80
N PHE A 442 -4.34 4.79 -26.85
CA PHE A 442 -5.46 5.66 -27.24
C PHE A 442 -6.79 5.41 -26.49
N GLY A 443 -6.70 4.94 -25.24
CA GLY A 443 -7.87 4.57 -24.44
C GLY A 443 -8.56 3.26 -24.83
N GLY A 444 -8.00 2.48 -25.77
CA GLY A 444 -8.53 1.19 -26.18
C GLY A 444 -8.42 0.11 -25.11
N PRO A 445 -8.91 -1.11 -25.37
CA PRO A 445 -9.07 -2.17 -24.36
C PRO A 445 -7.82 -2.46 -23.53
N LYS A 446 -6.63 -2.50 -24.16
CA LYS A 446 -5.36 -2.72 -23.44
C LYS A 446 -4.99 -1.63 -22.45
N ALA A 447 -5.39 -0.38 -22.72
CA ALA A 447 -5.18 0.73 -21.78
C ALA A 447 -6.11 0.58 -20.58
N MET A 448 -7.37 0.19 -20.81
CA MET A 448 -8.35 -0.04 -19.75
C MET A 448 -7.93 -1.21 -18.86
N GLU A 449 -7.50 -2.33 -19.43
CA GLU A 449 -6.93 -3.47 -18.68
C GLU A 449 -5.73 -3.05 -17.81
N ALA A 450 -4.86 -2.19 -18.35
CA ALA A 450 -3.71 -1.66 -17.61
C ALA A 450 -4.14 -0.77 -16.44
N PHE A 451 -5.13 0.10 -16.65
CA PHE A 451 -5.68 0.96 -15.60
C PHE A 451 -6.39 0.14 -14.52
N ASP A 452 -7.17 -0.87 -14.89
CA ASP A 452 -7.87 -1.76 -13.95
C ASP A 452 -6.90 -2.58 -13.10
N ALA A 453 -5.76 -2.99 -13.66
CA ALA A 453 -4.69 -3.63 -12.88
C ALA A 453 -3.93 -2.65 -11.98
N PHE A 454 -3.71 -1.42 -12.46
CA PHE A 454 -2.92 -0.41 -11.74
C PHE A 454 -3.66 0.20 -10.55
N TYR A 455 -4.94 0.53 -10.72
CA TYR A 455 -5.75 1.23 -9.72
C TYR A 455 -5.73 0.60 -8.32
N PRO A 456 -6.06 -0.70 -8.14
CA PRO A 456 -6.03 -1.31 -6.81
C PRO A 456 -4.59 -1.39 -6.28
N MET A 457 -3.63 -1.74 -7.15
CA MET A 457 -2.22 -1.86 -6.81
C MET A 457 -1.64 -0.55 -6.26
N VAL A 458 -1.85 0.57 -6.95
CA VAL A 458 -1.28 1.87 -6.53
C VAL A 458 -1.93 2.36 -5.23
N ARG A 459 -3.24 2.16 -5.07
CA ARG A 459 -3.94 2.50 -3.83
C ARG A 459 -3.44 1.69 -2.65
N GLU A 460 -3.27 0.39 -2.83
CA GLU A 460 -2.84 -0.49 -1.75
C GLU A 460 -1.38 -0.27 -1.36
N ARG A 461 -0.51 -0.09 -2.36
CA ARG A 461 0.92 0.09 -2.18
C ARG A 461 1.28 1.44 -1.56
N PHE A 462 0.50 2.47 -1.82
CA PHE A 462 0.80 3.83 -1.37
C PHE A 462 -0.29 4.42 -0.43
N SER A 463 -1.24 3.59 -0.02
CA SER A 463 -2.38 3.96 0.83
C SER A 463 -3.14 5.18 0.29
N LEU A 464 -3.36 5.24 -1.03
CA LEU A 464 -4.00 6.40 -1.66
C LEU A 464 -5.53 6.34 -1.49
N ALA A 465 -6.15 7.52 -1.51
CA ALA A 465 -7.60 7.69 -1.46
C ALA A 465 -8.32 6.81 -2.51
N GLU A 466 -9.59 6.49 -2.25
CA GLU A 466 -10.39 5.71 -3.19
C GLU A 466 -10.56 6.39 -4.55
N LYS A 467 -10.79 7.71 -4.54
CA LYS A 467 -11.14 8.46 -5.74
C LYS A 467 -9.99 9.39 -6.15
N PRO A 468 -9.29 9.14 -7.27
CA PRO A 468 -8.33 10.08 -7.84
C PRO A 468 -9.03 11.20 -8.59
N VAL A 469 -8.32 12.32 -8.76
CA VAL A 469 -8.56 13.20 -9.91
C VAL A 469 -7.90 12.57 -11.13
N MET A 470 -8.65 12.34 -12.20
CA MET A 470 -8.11 11.81 -13.45
C MET A 470 -7.57 12.95 -14.29
N GLU A 471 -6.31 12.89 -14.70
CA GLU A 471 -5.69 13.92 -15.54
C GLU A 471 -5.50 13.44 -16.98
N GLY A 472 -6.28 14.04 -17.87
CA GLY A 472 -6.22 13.88 -19.31
C GLY A 472 -5.45 15.02 -19.97
N PHE A 473 -4.13 14.84 -20.11
CA PHE A 473 -3.26 15.82 -20.74
C PHE A 473 -2.98 15.47 -22.21
N SER A 474 -3.33 16.37 -23.15
CA SER A 474 -3.19 16.16 -24.60
C SER A 474 -3.85 14.83 -25.02
N ARG A 475 -3.11 13.94 -25.67
CA ARG A 475 -3.56 12.58 -26.06
C ARG A 475 -3.92 11.68 -24.87
N GLY A 476 -3.60 12.09 -23.64
CA GLY A 476 -4.05 11.46 -22.41
C GLY A 476 -5.52 11.70 -22.10
N GLY A 477 -6.18 12.63 -22.79
CA GLY A 477 -7.62 12.86 -22.67
C GLY A 477 -8.44 11.60 -22.88
N LEU A 478 -8.21 10.87 -23.98
CA LEU A 478 -8.92 9.63 -24.32
C LEU A 478 -8.93 8.61 -23.17
N PRO A 479 -7.77 8.10 -22.69
CA PRO A 479 -7.77 7.12 -21.60
C PRO A 479 -8.31 7.68 -20.27
N ALA A 480 -8.06 8.95 -19.95
CA ALA A 480 -8.56 9.57 -18.71
C ALA A 480 -10.09 9.63 -18.69
N ALA A 481 -10.69 10.13 -19.78
CA ALA A 481 -12.13 10.27 -19.89
C ALA A 481 -12.84 8.90 -19.98
N LEU A 482 -12.34 7.97 -20.80
CA LEU A 482 -12.94 6.64 -20.94
C LEU A 482 -12.93 5.85 -19.65
N TRP A 483 -11.81 5.84 -18.92
CA TRP A 483 -11.77 5.11 -17.65
C TRP A 483 -12.71 5.73 -16.60
N SER A 484 -12.84 7.06 -16.61
CA SER A 484 -13.79 7.78 -15.74
C SER A 484 -15.25 7.46 -16.07
N ILE A 485 -15.57 7.33 -17.36
CA ILE A 485 -16.92 6.93 -17.84
C ILE A 485 -17.21 5.47 -17.46
N ASN A 486 -16.21 4.59 -17.56
CA ASN A 486 -16.35 3.17 -17.21
C ASN A 486 -16.40 2.91 -15.69
N ASN A 487 -15.87 3.83 -14.88
CA ASN A 487 -15.73 3.68 -13.43
C ASN A 487 -16.11 4.96 -12.66
N PRO A 488 -17.28 5.56 -12.89
CA PRO A 488 -17.61 6.89 -12.37
C PRO A 488 -17.65 6.92 -10.83
N GLU A 489 -17.98 5.82 -10.18
CA GLU A 489 -17.96 5.70 -8.72
C GLU A 489 -16.57 5.80 -8.11
N LYS A 490 -15.52 5.50 -8.89
CA LYS A 490 -14.12 5.49 -8.46
C LYS A 490 -13.40 6.80 -8.73
N VAL A 491 -14.04 7.83 -9.28
CA VAL A 491 -13.39 9.08 -9.70
C VAL A 491 -13.86 10.27 -8.85
N LEU A 492 -12.92 11.14 -8.47
CA LEU A 492 -13.21 12.35 -7.69
C LEU A 492 -13.58 13.52 -8.60
N GLY A 493 -12.90 13.61 -9.75
CA GLY A 493 -13.12 14.62 -10.78
C GLY A 493 -12.16 14.38 -11.95
N ILE A 494 -12.35 15.13 -13.04
CA ILE A 494 -11.53 15.00 -14.26
C ILE A 494 -10.90 16.36 -14.59
N TYR A 495 -9.58 16.41 -14.68
CA TYR A 495 -8.82 17.56 -15.19
C TYR A 495 -8.34 17.27 -16.62
N LEU A 496 -8.80 18.08 -17.58
CA LEU A 496 -8.50 17.95 -19.00
C LEU A 496 -7.71 19.16 -19.49
N ASP A 497 -6.48 18.93 -19.97
CA ASP A 497 -5.61 19.99 -20.47
C ASP A 497 -5.25 19.76 -21.94
N ALA A 498 -5.75 20.64 -22.82
CA ALA A 498 -5.67 20.53 -24.27
C ALA A 498 -6.00 19.10 -24.76
N ALA A 499 -7.02 18.49 -24.13
CA ALA A 499 -7.24 17.05 -24.16
C ALA A 499 -7.89 16.57 -25.46
N VAL A 500 -7.38 15.47 -26.02
CA VAL A 500 -8.04 14.76 -27.13
C VAL A 500 -9.21 13.97 -26.56
N MET A 501 -10.40 14.19 -27.13
CA MET A 501 -11.65 13.53 -26.75
C MET A 501 -12.27 12.71 -27.88
N ASP A 502 -11.75 12.86 -29.10
CA ASP A 502 -12.32 12.25 -30.32
C ASP A 502 -11.19 11.81 -31.27
N ILE A 503 -11.16 10.51 -31.64
CA ILE A 503 -10.13 9.95 -32.52
C ILE A 503 -10.22 10.49 -33.96
N TYR A 504 -11.38 11.01 -34.37
CA TYR A 504 -11.58 11.65 -35.66
C TYR A 504 -11.10 13.10 -35.67
N SER A 505 -11.08 13.78 -34.51
CA SER A 505 -10.41 15.06 -34.37
C SER A 505 -8.89 14.86 -34.34
N TRP A 506 -8.40 13.95 -33.50
CA TRP A 506 -7.00 13.53 -33.49
C TRP A 506 -6.93 12.07 -33.05
N PRO A 507 -6.27 11.15 -33.78
CA PRO A 507 -5.23 11.43 -34.76
C PRO A 507 -5.64 11.47 -36.25
N ARG A 508 -6.90 11.18 -36.61
CA ARG A 508 -7.32 11.10 -38.01
C ARG A 508 -7.01 12.38 -38.78
N GLY A 509 -6.45 12.25 -39.99
CA GLY A 509 -6.10 13.38 -40.87
C GLY A 509 -4.94 14.27 -40.35
N ARG A 510 -4.43 14.03 -39.14
CA ARG A 510 -3.32 14.78 -38.54
C ARG A 510 -2.05 13.96 -38.41
N SER A 511 -2.16 12.63 -38.31
CA SER A 511 -1.01 11.72 -38.31
C SER A 511 -1.41 10.32 -38.74
N ASP A 512 -1.07 9.93 -39.96
CA ASP A 512 -1.36 8.59 -40.50
C ASP A 512 -0.78 7.47 -39.63
N GLN A 513 0.46 7.67 -39.15
CA GLN A 513 1.10 6.70 -38.26
C GLN A 513 0.30 6.50 -36.96
N ASN A 514 -0.15 7.59 -36.32
CA ASN A 514 -0.92 7.48 -35.08
C ASN A 514 -2.36 7.01 -35.35
N TRP A 515 -2.93 7.32 -36.51
CA TRP A 515 -4.24 6.82 -36.93
C TRP A 515 -4.23 5.29 -37.07
N GLN A 516 -3.25 4.72 -37.77
CA GLN A 516 -3.13 3.26 -37.87
C GLN A 516 -2.87 2.60 -36.51
N ARG A 517 -2.09 3.24 -35.63
CA ARG A 517 -1.89 2.74 -34.25
C ARG A 517 -3.17 2.80 -33.43
N CYS A 518 -3.95 3.87 -33.56
CA CYS A 518 -5.23 4.04 -32.88
C CYS A 518 -6.23 2.97 -33.32
N LEU A 519 -6.40 2.76 -34.62
CA LEU A 519 -7.26 1.70 -35.16
C LEU A 519 -6.85 0.33 -34.60
N LYS A 520 -5.55 0.00 -34.65
CA LYS A 520 -5.04 -1.25 -34.07
C LYS A 520 -5.30 -1.37 -32.57
N ALA A 521 -5.12 -0.29 -31.79
CA ALA A 521 -5.33 -0.30 -30.35
C ALA A 521 -6.79 -0.60 -29.97
N TRP A 522 -7.73 -0.20 -30.83
CA TRP A 522 -9.16 -0.44 -30.68
C TRP A 522 -9.67 -1.70 -31.40
N GLY A 523 -8.81 -2.44 -32.10
CA GLY A 523 -9.24 -3.57 -32.93
C GLY A 523 -10.08 -3.16 -34.14
N LEU A 524 -9.94 -1.90 -34.59
CA LEU A 524 -10.64 -1.31 -35.71
C LEU A 524 -9.77 -1.34 -36.99
N SER A 525 -10.41 -1.00 -38.09
CA SER A 525 -9.87 -0.79 -39.44
C SER A 525 -10.51 0.46 -40.04
N GLU A 526 -9.98 0.96 -41.16
CA GLU A 526 -10.58 2.11 -41.85
C GLU A 526 -12.07 1.85 -42.18
N GLY A 527 -12.39 0.64 -42.64
CA GLY A 527 -13.73 0.26 -43.12
C GLY A 527 -14.78 0.04 -42.03
N ASN A 528 -14.40 0.01 -40.76
CA ASN A 528 -15.33 -0.08 -39.63
C ASN A 528 -15.05 0.95 -38.53
N SER A 529 -14.22 1.96 -38.82
CA SER A 529 -13.86 2.96 -37.80
C SER A 529 -15.06 3.74 -37.29
N ASP A 530 -16.13 3.89 -38.08
CA ASP A 530 -17.40 4.55 -37.71
C ASP A 530 -18.19 3.83 -36.60
N SER A 531 -17.81 2.61 -36.21
CA SER A 531 -18.40 1.92 -35.05
C SER A 531 -17.73 2.28 -33.72
N TRP A 532 -16.77 3.20 -33.71
CA TRP A 532 -16.09 3.63 -32.50
C TRP A 532 -16.99 4.55 -31.68
N GLU A 533 -17.17 4.23 -30.40
CA GLU A 533 -17.82 5.10 -29.43
C GLU A 533 -16.76 5.69 -28.49
N GLY A 534 -16.67 7.03 -28.51
CA GLY A 534 -15.70 7.78 -27.73
C GLY A 534 -16.26 8.35 -26.43
N PRO A 535 -15.42 9.11 -25.70
CA PRO A 535 -15.87 9.90 -24.56
C PRO A 535 -17.06 10.82 -24.87
N LEU A 536 -17.03 11.49 -26.03
CA LEU A 536 -18.05 12.50 -26.37
C LEU A 536 -19.44 11.90 -26.61
N ASP A 537 -19.51 10.63 -27.02
CA ASP A 537 -20.76 9.91 -27.24
C ASP A 537 -21.43 9.46 -25.92
N GLN A 538 -20.70 9.55 -24.80
CA GLN A 538 -21.05 8.93 -23.52
C GLN A 538 -21.07 9.92 -22.34
N LEU A 539 -21.06 11.23 -22.62
CA LEU A 539 -20.94 12.28 -21.60
C LEU A 539 -22.08 12.30 -20.57
N GLN A 540 -23.26 11.78 -20.91
CA GLN A 540 -24.39 11.72 -19.99
C GLN A 540 -24.06 10.99 -18.69
N ILE A 541 -23.18 9.98 -18.74
CA ILE A 541 -22.73 9.23 -17.56
C ILE A 541 -22.07 10.18 -16.54
N LEU A 542 -21.28 11.15 -17.00
CA LEU A 542 -20.61 12.11 -16.13
C LEU A 542 -21.62 13.08 -15.47
N ILE A 543 -22.68 13.46 -16.20
CA ILE A 543 -23.77 14.30 -15.67
C ILE A 543 -24.55 13.54 -14.60
N ASP A 544 -25.00 12.33 -14.92
CA ASP A 544 -25.82 11.49 -14.02
C ASP A 544 -25.07 11.15 -12.72
N ARG A 545 -23.75 11.02 -12.81
CA ARG A 545 -22.85 10.74 -11.67
C ARG A 545 -22.28 12.00 -11.04
N LYS A 546 -22.64 13.18 -11.54
CA LYS A 546 -22.23 14.51 -11.05
C LYS A 546 -20.71 14.65 -10.95
N ILE A 547 -19.98 14.10 -11.91
CA ILE A 547 -18.52 14.13 -11.93
C ILE A 547 -18.06 15.56 -12.27
N PRO A 548 -17.32 16.25 -11.39
CA PRO A 548 -16.78 17.57 -11.67
C PRO A 548 -15.70 17.51 -12.76
N VAL A 549 -15.72 18.47 -13.69
CA VAL A 549 -14.73 18.58 -14.76
C VAL A 549 -14.05 19.94 -14.76
N MET A 550 -12.73 19.94 -14.87
CA MET A 550 -11.88 21.12 -15.07
C MET A 550 -11.25 21.07 -16.46
N ILE A 551 -11.48 22.09 -17.28
CA ILE A 551 -10.87 22.24 -18.61
C ILE A 551 -9.83 23.35 -18.57
N VAL A 552 -8.65 23.08 -19.12
CA VAL A 552 -7.68 24.10 -19.53
C VAL A 552 -7.38 23.89 -21.01
N ALA A 553 -7.58 24.93 -21.83
CA ALA A 553 -7.37 24.80 -23.27
C ALA A 553 -6.84 26.10 -23.88
N GLY A 554 -6.17 26.00 -25.04
CA GLY A 554 -5.89 27.13 -25.91
C GLY A 554 -7.07 27.35 -26.86
N GLY A 555 -7.59 28.58 -26.93
CA GLY A 555 -8.73 28.91 -27.80
C GLY A 555 -8.43 28.75 -29.29
N ASP A 556 -7.16 28.88 -29.70
CA ASP A 556 -6.69 28.79 -31.09
C ASP A 556 -5.89 27.51 -31.38
N ASP A 557 -6.02 26.48 -30.54
CA ASP A 557 -5.33 25.20 -30.74
C ASP A 557 -5.67 24.59 -32.11
N LYS A 558 -4.64 24.37 -32.94
CA LYS A 558 -4.77 23.72 -34.26
C LYS A 558 -4.29 22.27 -34.26
N VAL A 559 -3.72 21.78 -33.18
CA VAL A 559 -3.24 20.39 -33.03
C VAL A 559 -4.34 19.53 -32.42
N VAL A 560 -4.93 20.00 -31.31
CA VAL A 560 -6.09 19.41 -30.64
C VAL A 560 -7.13 20.51 -30.50
N PRO A 561 -7.93 20.80 -31.56
CA PRO A 561 -8.81 21.94 -31.53
C PRO A 561 -9.83 21.83 -30.41
N TYR A 562 -9.89 22.88 -29.59
CA TYR A 562 -10.82 22.99 -28.47
C TYR A 562 -12.25 22.72 -28.92
N VAL A 563 -12.71 23.37 -30.00
CA VAL A 563 -14.08 23.22 -30.54
C VAL A 563 -14.41 21.82 -31.06
N GLU A 564 -13.41 21.00 -31.38
CA GLU A 564 -13.61 19.61 -31.83
C GLU A 564 -13.56 18.61 -30.66
N ASN A 565 -13.03 19.01 -29.50
CA ASN A 565 -12.74 18.16 -28.35
C ASN A 565 -13.43 18.67 -27.07
N THR A 566 -12.66 19.27 -26.14
CA THR A 566 -13.18 19.71 -24.84
C THR A 566 -14.23 20.81 -24.92
N GLY A 567 -14.29 21.57 -26.02
CA GLY A 567 -15.37 22.52 -26.29
C GLY A 567 -16.72 21.83 -26.54
N LYS A 568 -16.75 20.65 -27.16
CA LYS A 568 -17.99 19.85 -27.27
C LYS A 568 -18.44 19.35 -25.90
N LEU A 569 -17.49 18.92 -25.06
CA LEU A 569 -17.77 18.54 -23.68
C LEU A 569 -18.33 19.72 -22.89
N GLU A 570 -17.71 20.89 -23.00
CA GLU A 570 -18.14 22.10 -22.31
C GLU A 570 -19.57 22.49 -22.70
N SER A 571 -19.88 22.56 -24.00
CA SER A 571 -21.25 22.85 -24.47
C SER A 571 -22.25 21.84 -23.91
N PHE A 572 -21.94 20.54 -23.97
CA PHE A 572 -22.82 19.50 -23.44
C PHE A 572 -23.06 19.65 -21.93
N PHE A 573 -22.01 19.94 -21.15
CA PHE A 573 -22.14 20.15 -19.70
C PHE A 573 -22.97 21.39 -19.38
N LEU A 574 -22.79 22.49 -20.11
CA LEU A 574 -23.59 23.71 -19.91
C LEU A 574 -25.07 23.48 -20.23
N GLU A 575 -25.37 22.76 -21.32
CA GLU A 575 -26.74 22.44 -21.73
C GLU A 575 -27.46 21.47 -20.79
N ASN A 576 -26.70 20.58 -20.13
CA ASN A 576 -27.25 19.52 -19.27
C ASN A 576 -27.03 19.76 -17.76
N GLY A 577 -26.60 20.97 -17.36
CA GLY A 577 -26.43 21.33 -15.94
C GLY A 577 -25.30 20.60 -15.21
N GLY A 578 -24.23 20.25 -15.93
CA GLY A 578 -23.04 19.60 -15.39
C GLY A 578 -22.16 20.52 -14.53
N ASN A 579 -21.37 19.92 -13.63
CA ASN A 579 -20.39 20.66 -12.82
C ASN A 579 -19.09 20.84 -13.60
N LEU A 580 -18.92 22.03 -14.20
CA LEU A 580 -17.80 22.35 -15.07
C LEU A 580 -17.11 23.64 -14.64
N THR A 581 -15.79 23.64 -14.68
CA THR A 581 -14.96 24.86 -14.68
C THR A 581 -14.07 24.84 -15.91
N ALA A 582 -14.02 25.93 -16.68
CA ALA A 582 -13.23 26.02 -17.90
C ALA A 582 -12.34 27.27 -17.92
N VAL A 583 -11.07 27.08 -18.26
CA VAL A 583 -10.08 28.14 -18.48
C VAL A 583 -9.59 28.04 -19.92
N VAL A 584 -10.24 28.79 -20.80
CA VAL A 584 -9.87 28.86 -22.22
C VAL A 584 -9.02 30.09 -22.47
N LYS A 585 -7.74 29.86 -22.79
CA LYS A 585 -6.75 30.92 -23.05
C LYS A 585 -6.97 31.49 -24.45
N ALA A 586 -7.61 32.66 -24.55
CA ALA A 586 -7.83 33.35 -25.82
C ALA A 586 -6.50 33.62 -26.54
N GLY A 587 -6.43 33.37 -27.85
CA GLY A 587 -5.20 33.58 -28.64
C GLY A 587 -4.12 32.51 -28.49
N ALA A 588 -4.26 31.58 -27.53
CA ALA A 588 -3.25 30.54 -27.29
C ALA A 588 -3.47 29.32 -28.18
N GLY A 589 -2.38 28.80 -28.76
CA GLY A 589 -2.37 27.54 -29.50
C GLY A 589 -2.23 26.31 -28.59
N HIS A 590 -1.74 25.19 -29.14
CA HIS A 590 -1.55 23.94 -28.39
C HIS A 590 -0.59 24.09 -27.19
N HIS A 591 0.41 24.94 -27.34
CA HIS A 591 1.36 25.30 -26.30
C HIS A 591 1.19 26.78 -25.91
N PRO A 592 1.48 27.15 -24.64
CA PRO A 592 1.93 26.28 -23.56
C PRO A 592 0.80 25.43 -22.98
N HIS A 593 1.15 24.22 -22.57
CA HIS A 593 0.29 23.35 -21.78
C HIS A 593 0.33 23.72 -20.31
N SER A 594 -0.71 23.32 -19.57
CA SER A 594 -0.91 23.72 -18.19
C SER A 594 -1.07 25.24 -18.01
N LEU A 595 -1.23 25.66 -16.77
CA LEU A 595 -1.21 27.06 -16.37
C LEU A 595 0.16 27.36 -15.75
N HIS A 596 0.75 28.50 -16.12
CA HIS A 596 1.98 28.98 -15.49
C HIS A 596 1.79 29.11 -13.98
N ASP A 597 0.65 29.67 -13.57
CA ASP A 597 0.15 29.59 -12.21
C ASP A 597 -0.90 28.48 -12.10
N PRO A 598 -0.59 27.35 -11.45
CA PRO A 598 -1.50 26.21 -11.34
C PRO A 598 -2.61 26.42 -10.30
N SER A 599 -2.65 27.55 -9.59
CA SER A 599 -3.51 27.75 -8.42
C SER A 599 -4.98 27.47 -8.71
N THR A 600 -5.51 27.88 -9.87
CA THR A 600 -6.90 27.59 -10.26
C THR A 600 -7.22 26.09 -10.28
N VAL A 601 -6.33 25.26 -10.82
CA VAL A 601 -6.54 23.80 -10.89
C VAL A 601 -6.30 23.15 -9.52
N VAL A 602 -5.28 23.61 -8.78
CA VAL A 602 -4.95 23.12 -7.43
C VAL A 602 -6.10 23.38 -6.46
N GLU A 603 -6.61 24.61 -6.43
CA GLU A 603 -7.73 25.01 -5.57
C GLU A 603 -9.02 24.29 -5.96
N TRP A 604 -9.29 24.15 -7.27
CA TRP A 604 -10.41 23.35 -7.75
C TRP A 604 -10.34 21.91 -7.22
N ALA A 605 -9.19 21.24 -7.35
CA ALA A 605 -9.01 19.87 -6.85
C ALA A 605 -9.21 19.78 -5.33
N GLU A 606 -8.72 20.77 -4.56
CA GLU A 606 -8.94 20.85 -3.11
C GLU A 606 -10.41 21.04 -2.73
N THR A 607 -11.19 21.77 -3.54
CA THR A 607 -12.64 21.92 -3.27
C THR A 607 -13.38 20.59 -3.35
N LEU A 608 -12.90 19.63 -4.15
CA LEU A 608 -13.52 18.30 -4.29
C LEU A 608 -13.38 17.43 -3.04
N LEU A 609 -12.42 17.73 -2.16
CA LEU A 609 -12.21 17.01 -0.91
C LEU A 609 -13.10 17.51 0.23
N ARG A 610 -13.83 18.62 0.03
CA ARG A 610 -14.69 19.19 1.07
C ARG A 610 -16.01 18.42 1.13
N PRO A 611 -16.54 18.12 2.33
CA PRO A 611 -17.78 17.35 2.51
C PRO A 611 -19.00 17.96 1.82
#